data_AF-X0K873-F1
#
_entry.id   AF-X0K873-F1
#
_cell.length_a   1.000
_cell.length_b   1.000
_cell.length_c   1.000
_cell.angle_alpha   90.00
_cell.angle_beta   90.00
_cell.angle_gamma   90.00
#
_symmetry.space_group_name_H-M   'P 1'
#
loop_
_entity.id
_entity.type
_entity.pdbx_description
1 polymer ?
#
loop_
_entity_poly.entity_id
_entity_poly.type
_entity_poly.pdbx_seq_one_letter_code
_entity_poly.pdbx_strand_id
1 'polypeptide(L)'
;MAAPYNRLATASLRTLAKAPTQSCSRLRAYPHAAMSSCPRSRLYSTSTDAPRFSYHVASSFIAKDRPYDPSTHVFHFNPYNRIQPPRNRRPSARPESGHDAFFVSRINDSGSVAFGVADGVGGWVDSGVDPADFSHGFCDYMALAAHEHQTSSGPPLTARQLMQKGYEAICNDNSLRAGGSTACVAIAGADGNLDVANLGDSGFLQLRLNGVHTYSEPQTHAFNTPFQLSLVPPSVAARMAAFGGAQLSDLPRDADVTQHALRHGDILVLATDGVLDNLFNQDILRIASRVLVSTGAWVMTDAGGVRVADSLEPLVEFPEASEGKRTATLQSALATEIVTAAKRASVNTKLDGPFAKEVHKYYPQENWHGGKVDDICVVVAVVNETTPAVKSKL
;
A
#
# COMPACT_ATOMS: atom_id res chain seq x y z
N MET A 1 -26.21 -7.92 28.18
CA MET A 1 -25.04 -7.36 28.91
C MET A 1 -23.96 -7.09 27.88
N ALA A 2 -23.84 -5.84 27.43
CA ALA A 2 -22.84 -5.44 26.44
C ALA A 2 -21.53 -5.07 27.16
N ALA A 3 -20.42 -5.68 26.75
CA ALA A 3 -19.10 -5.45 27.30
C ALA A 3 -18.48 -4.14 26.75
N PRO A 4 -17.66 -3.40 27.53
CA PRO A 4 -17.12 -2.11 27.14
C PRO A 4 -15.76 -2.29 26.42
N TYR A 5 -15.78 -2.61 25.13
CA TYR A 5 -14.58 -2.58 24.27
C TYR A 5 -14.65 -1.34 23.38
N ASN A 6 -14.14 -0.19 23.84
CA ASN A 6 -13.86 0.93 22.91
C ASN A 6 -12.96 2.07 23.42
N ARG A 7 -12.43 2.03 24.66
CA ARG A 7 -11.70 3.21 25.19
C ARG A 7 -10.30 3.44 24.64
N LEU A 8 -9.61 2.41 24.15
CA LEU A 8 -8.26 2.55 23.57
C LEU A 8 -8.27 2.75 22.05
N ALA A 9 -9.35 2.37 21.37
CA ALA A 9 -9.54 2.63 19.93
C ALA A 9 -9.98 4.08 19.63
N THR A 10 -10.38 4.85 20.64
CA THR A 10 -10.90 6.22 20.50
C THR A 10 -10.24 7.22 21.45
N ALA A 11 -9.00 6.98 21.90
CA ALA A 11 -8.32 7.86 22.84
C ALA A 11 -7.97 9.22 22.20
N SER A 12 -8.97 10.12 22.15
CA SER A 12 -8.82 11.54 21.92
C SER A 12 -7.99 12.16 23.05
N LEU A 13 -6.99 12.94 22.64
CA LEU A 13 -6.06 13.71 23.45
C LEU A 13 -6.72 14.35 24.68
N ARG A 14 -6.54 13.72 25.84
CA ARG A 14 -6.56 14.43 27.12
C ARG A 14 -5.31 14.11 27.91
N THR A 15 -4.39 15.08 27.82
CA THR A 15 -3.35 15.40 28.80
C THR A 15 -2.19 14.40 28.88
N LEU A 16 -1.21 14.55 27.98
CA LEU A 16 0.16 14.10 28.23
C LEU A 16 1.07 15.30 28.40
N ALA A 17 1.53 15.48 29.64
CA ALA A 17 2.55 16.44 30.01
C ALA A 17 3.89 16.07 29.38
N LYS A 18 4.61 17.09 28.89
CA LYS A 18 5.96 17.00 28.32
C LYS A 18 6.92 16.25 29.26
N ALA A 19 7.51 15.16 28.77
CA ALA A 19 8.77 14.63 29.30
C ALA A 19 9.95 15.27 28.52
N PRO A 20 11.09 15.55 29.17
CA PRO A 20 12.16 16.37 28.59
C PRO A 20 13.02 15.58 27.60
N THR A 21 13.37 16.24 26.50
CA THR A 21 14.34 15.76 25.51
C THR A 21 15.75 15.81 26.08
N GLN A 22 16.41 14.65 26.23
CA GLN A 22 17.84 14.58 26.50
C GLN A 22 18.62 14.71 25.19
N SER A 23 19.30 15.84 25.06
CA SER A 23 20.36 16.12 24.08
C SER A 23 21.53 15.18 24.33
N CYS A 24 21.87 14.35 23.33
CA CYS A 24 23.15 13.65 23.27
C CYS A 24 24.00 14.28 22.18
N SER A 25 25.22 14.65 22.55
CA SER A 25 26.11 15.50 21.78
C SER A 25 27.36 14.74 21.31
N ARG A 26 27.82 15.12 20.10
CA ARG A 26 29.17 14.99 19.49
C ARG A 26 29.67 13.59 19.10
N LEU A 27 30.15 13.48 17.85
CA LEU A 27 31.58 13.54 17.48
C LEU A 27 31.78 13.47 15.94
N ARG A 28 32.34 14.54 15.36
CA ARG A 28 33.63 14.66 14.63
C ARG A 28 33.60 14.41 13.11
N ALA A 29 33.78 15.53 12.39
CA ALA A 29 34.07 15.60 10.97
C ALA A 29 35.54 15.29 10.65
N TYR A 30 35.77 14.70 9.47
CA TYR A 30 37.08 14.62 8.82
C TYR A 30 36.99 15.22 7.40
N PRO A 31 38.08 15.81 6.87
CA PRO A 31 38.03 16.73 5.74
C PRO A 31 38.03 16.01 4.38
N HIS A 32 37.31 16.61 3.41
CA HIS A 32 37.32 16.22 2.00
C HIS A 32 38.66 16.55 1.33
N ALA A 33 39.30 15.54 0.74
CA ALA A 33 40.35 15.71 -0.26
C ALA A 33 39.72 15.63 -1.67
N ALA A 34 39.91 16.68 -2.47
CA ALA A 34 39.48 16.72 -3.86
C ALA A 34 40.42 15.88 -4.74
N MET A 35 39.87 14.92 -5.47
CA MET A 35 40.58 14.24 -6.56
C MET A 35 39.90 14.57 -7.90
N SER A 36 40.69 15.22 -8.76
CA SER A 36 40.37 15.52 -10.15
C SER A 36 40.21 14.22 -10.95
N SER A 37 39.08 14.07 -11.65
CA SER A 37 38.82 12.93 -12.54
C SER A 37 38.90 13.36 -14.01
N CYS A 38 39.92 12.87 -14.72
CA CYS A 38 39.99 12.90 -16.18
C CYS A 38 38.95 11.95 -16.79
N PRO A 39 38.29 12.29 -17.92
CA PRO A 39 37.32 11.40 -18.54
C PRO A 39 38.04 10.32 -19.36
N ARG A 40 37.98 9.07 -18.90
CA ARG A 40 38.26 7.88 -19.73
C ARG A 40 37.00 7.58 -20.56
N SER A 41 37.08 7.80 -21.87
CA SER A 41 36.08 7.32 -22.83
C SER A 41 36.00 5.79 -22.79
N ARG A 42 34.96 5.25 -22.14
CA ARG A 42 34.58 3.85 -22.31
C ARG A 42 33.67 3.77 -23.53
N LEU A 43 34.17 3.12 -24.58
CA LEU A 43 33.36 2.64 -25.68
C LEU A 43 32.41 1.58 -25.13
N TYR A 44 31.13 1.92 -24.96
CA TYR A 44 30.09 0.94 -24.63
C TYR A 44 29.70 0.19 -25.89
N SER A 45 29.87 -1.13 -25.86
CA SER A 45 29.19 -2.05 -26.76
C SER A 45 27.69 -1.95 -26.48
N THR A 46 26.90 -1.53 -27.46
CA THR A 46 25.44 -1.52 -27.40
C THR A 46 24.92 -2.94 -27.60
N SER A 47 24.77 -3.71 -26.51
CA SER A 47 23.87 -4.86 -26.50
C SER A 47 22.46 -4.40 -26.16
N THR A 48 21.59 -4.37 -27.17
CA THR A 48 20.12 -4.36 -27.12
C THR A 48 19.66 -5.67 -26.47
N ASP A 49 19.00 -5.79 -25.31
CA ASP A 49 17.78 -5.15 -24.80
C ASP A 49 17.86 -5.14 -23.26
N ALA A 50 17.48 -4.04 -22.60
CA ALA A 50 17.30 -4.06 -21.15
C ALA A 50 16.04 -4.89 -20.80
N PRO A 51 16.03 -5.63 -19.67
CA PRO A 51 14.85 -6.39 -19.27
C PRO A 51 13.65 -5.45 -19.08
N ARG A 52 12.49 -5.84 -19.61
CA ARG A 52 11.23 -5.12 -19.44
C ARG A 52 10.32 -5.91 -18.52
N PHE A 53 9.58 -5.22 -17.67
CA PHE A 53 8.71 -5.86 -16.69
C PHE A 53 7.23 -5.58 -16.96
N SER A 54 6.39 -6.57 -16.66
CA SER A 54 4.94 -6.44 -16.56
C SER A 54 4.48 -6.71 -15.13
N TYR A 55 3.37 -6.09 -14.75
CA TYR A 55 2.86 -6.11 -13.38
C TYR A 55 1.43 -6.61 -13.34
N HIS A 56 1.22 -7.73 -12.64
CA HIS A 56 -0.09 -8.36 -12.53
C HIS A 56 -0.64 -8.10 -11.13
N VAL A 57 -1.68 -7.27 -11.06
CA VAL A 57 -2.16 -6.69 -9.80
C VAL A 57 -3.54 -7.22 -9.43
N ALA A 58 -3.74 -7.54 -8.16
CA ALA A 58 -5.07 -7.77 -7.60
C ALA A 58 -5.16 -7.13 -6.22
N SER A 59 -6.38 -6.87 -5.79
CA SER A 59 -6.67 -6.41 -4.43
C SER A 59 -7.67 -7.34 -3.76
N SER A 60 -7.58 -7.50 -2.45
CA SER A 60 -8.63 -8.12 -1.64
C SER A 60 -8.88 -7.24 -0.43
N PHE A 61 -10.14 -7.17 0.02
CA PHE A 61 -10.56 -6.19 0.99
C PHE A 61 -11.82 -6.62 1.73
N ILE A 62 -12.03 -6.15 2.96
CA ILE A 62 -13.27 -6.36 3.69
C ILE A 62 -13.45 -5.34 4.81
N ALA A 63 -14.65 -4.80 4.92
CA ALA A 63 -15.05 -3.98 6.05
C ALA A 63 -15.01 -4.77 7.38
N LYS A 64 -14.70 -4.09 8.48
CA LYS A 64 -14.55 -4.71 9.80
C LYS A 64 -15.79 -5.41 10.32
N ASP A 65 -16.97 -4.88 9.99
CA ASP A 65 -18.28 -5.35 10.40
C ASP A 65 -18.90 -6.39 9.46
N ARG A 66 -18.17 -6.84 8.43
CA ARG A 66 -18.65 -7.79 7.42
C ARG A 66 -17.93 -9.14 7.46
N PRO A 67 -18.63 -10.24 7.11
CA PRO A 67 -17.99 -11.52 6.87
C PRO A 67 -17.21 -11.49 5.56
N TYR A 68 -16.02 -12.06 5.57
CA TYR A 68 -15.19 -12.14 4.38
C TYR A 68 -15.66 -13.26 3.45
N ASP A 69 -15.82 -12.94 2.17
CA ASP A 69 -16.16 -13.87 1.08
C ASP A 69 -15.17 -13.67 -0.09
N PRO A 70 -14.21 -14.60 -0.31
CA PRO A 70 -13.19 -14.45 -1.33
C PRO A 70 -13.73 -14.47 -2.78
N SER A 71 -15.00 -14.84 -3.00
CA SER A 71 -15.60 -14.85 -4.33
C SER A 71 -16.06 -13.46 -4.80
N THR A 72 -16.33 -12.55 -3.87
CA THR A 72 -16.80 -11.18 -4.14
C THR A 72 -15.83 -10.11 -3.68
N HIS A 73 -15.03 -10.41 -2.64
CA HIS A 73 -14.10 -9.48 -2.01
C HIS A 73 -12.69 -9.51 -2.63
N VAL A 74 -12.66 -9.58 -3.96
CA VAL A 74 -11.43 -9.59 -4.74
C VAL A 74 -11.62 -8.72 -5.98
N PHE A 75 -10.68 -7.80 -6.19
CA PHE A 75 -10.57 -6.99 -7.38
C PHE A 75 -9.42 -7.49 -8.24
N HIS A 76 -9.72 -7.65 -9.52
CA HIS A 76 -8.80 -8.12 -10.54
C HIS A 76 -8.45 -6.96 -11.47
N PHE A 77 -7.20 -6.50 -11.46
CA PHE A 77 -6.79 -5.45 -12.38
C PHE A 77 -6.76 -5.99 -13.80
N ASN A 78 -7.43 -5.28 -14.71
CA ASN A 78 -7.33 -5.49 -16.14
C ASN A 78 -6.86 -4.18 -16.78
N PRO A 79 -5.66 -4.14 -17.39
CA PRO A 79 -5.12 -2.93 -17.99
C PRO A 79 -6.01 -2.38 -19.10
N TYR A 80 -6.82 -3.20 -19.78
CA TYR A 80 -7.69 -2.76 -20.88
C TYR A 80 -8.96 -2.06 -20.40
N ASN A 81 -9.28 -2.13 -19.10
CA ASN A 81 -10.42 -1.42 -18.55
C ASN A 81 -10.12 0.09 -18.52
N ARG A 82 -11.03 0.88 -19.11
CA ARG A 82 -10.93 2.34 -19.03
C ARG A 82 -11.19 2.80 -17.60
N ILE A 83 -10.30 3.64 -17.08
CA ILE A 83 -10.54 4.35 -15.83
C ILE A 83 -11.61 5.40 -16.12
N GLN A 84 -12.71 5.31 -15.38
CA GLN A 84 -13.74 6.34 -15.43
C GLN A 84 -13.35 7.45 -14.46
N PRO A 85 -13.53 8.74 -14.84
CA PRO A 85 -13.29 9.83 -13.91
C PRO A 85 -14.15 9.65 -12.65
N PRO A 86 -13.68 10.16 -11.49
CA PRO A 86 -14.46 10.15 -10.26
C PRO A 86 -15.81 10.80 -10.55
N ARG A 87 -16.84 9.97 -10.58
CA ARG A 87 -18.24 10.40 -10.57
C ARG A 87 -18.69 10.39 -9.13
N ASN A 88 -19.82 11.05 -8.84
CA ASN A 88 -20.60 10.80 -7.63
C ASN A 88 -21.06 9.33 -7.62
N ARG A 89 -20.14 8.41 -7.34
CA ARG A 89 -20.43 7.00 -7.15
C ARG A 89 -21.29 6.94 -5.91
N ARG A 90 -22.43 6.28 -6.03
CA ARG A 90 -23.24 5.96 -4.87
C ARG A 90 -22.36 5.17 -3.90
N PRO A 91 -22.42 5.41 -2.58
CA PRO A 91 -21.65 4.64 -1.60
C PRO A 91 -21.79 3.12 -1.81
N SER A 92 -22.98 2.66 -2.23
CA SER A 92 -23.27 1.26 -2.55
C SER A 92 -22.50 0.67 -3.75
N ALA A 93 -21.82 1.50 -4.54
CA ALA A 93 -21.00 1.07 -5.68
C ALA A 93 -19.51 0.97 -5.32
N ARG A 94 -19.12 1.36 -4.10
CA ARG A 94 -17.78 1.17 -3.59
C ARG A 94 -17.53 -0.32 -3.32
N PRO A 95 -16.27 -0.78 -3.42
CA PRO A 95 -15.86 -2.03 -2.80
C PRO A 95 -16.35 -2.11 -1.34
N GLU A 96 -16.69 -3.30 -0.85
CA GLU A 96 -17.06 -3.52 0.56
C GLU A 96 -15.82 -3.50 1.48
N SER A 97 -14.98 -2.48 1.33
CA SER A 97 -13.72 -2.27 2.04
C SER A 97 -13.86 -1.39 3.29
N GLY A 98 -15.07 -0.94 3.63
CA GLY A 98 -15.29 -0.08 4.78
C GLY A 98 -14.76 1.32 4.51
N HIS A 99 -13.89 1.83 5.38
CA HIS A 99 -13.19 3.11 5.17
C HIS A 99 -11.88 2.94 4.39
N ASP A 100 -11.41 1.73 4.17
CA ASP A 100 -10.26 1.46 3.30
C ASP A 100 -10.62 1.65 1.84
N ALA A 101 -9.65 2.09 1.05
CA ALA A 101 -9.70 2.17 -0.39
C ALA A 101 -8.40 1.71 -1.02
N PHE A 102 -8.47 1.41 -2.31
CA PHE A 102 -7.30 1.08 -3.12
C PHE A 102 -7.49 1.60 -4.54
N PHE A 103 -6.38 1.70 -5.27
CA PHE A 103 -6.41 1.96 -6.70
C PHE A 103 -5.32 1.19 -7.44
N VAL A 104 -5.56 0.97 -8.73
CA VAL A 104 -4.58 0.46 -9.69
C VAL A 104 -4.84 1.15 -11.02
N SER A 105 -3.79 1.66 -11.67
CA SER A 105 -3.87 2.42 -12.91
C SER A 105 -2.63 2.23 -13.76
N ARG A 106 -2.80 2.13 -15.08
CA ARG A 106 -1.67 2.25 -16.01
C ARG A 106 -1.22 3.71 -16.08
N ILE A 107 0.08 3.94 -16.18
CA ILE A 107 0.61 5.26 -16.49
C ILE A 107 0.64 5.42 -18.01
N ASN A 108 -0.48 5.87 -18.57
CA ASN A 108 -0.70 5.99 -20.00
C ASN A 108 -0.25 4.71 -20.75
N ASP A 109 0.54 4.84 -21.81
CA ASP A 109 1.09 3.72 -22.58
C ASP A 109 2.59 3.44 -22.26
N SER A 110 3.09 3.88 -21.10
CA SER A 110 4.50 3.67 -20.71
C SER A 110 4.87 2.22 -20.38
N GLY A 111 3.87 1.37 -20.13
CA GLY A 111 4.06 0.04 -19.53
C GLY A 111 4.23 0.07 -18.00
N SER A 112 4.27 1.25 -17.38
CA SER A 112 4.34 1.40 -15.92
C SER A 112 2.96 1.30 -15.28
N VAL A 113 2.89 0.83 -14.05
CA VAL A 113 1.64 0.68 -13.28
C VAL A 113 1.76 1.41 -11.96
N ALA A 114 0.79 2.26 -11.65
CA ALA A 114 0.61 2.92 -10.37
C ALA A 114 -0.47 2.19 -9.55
N PHE A 115 -0.21 1.97 -8.27
CA PHE A 115 -1.15 1.29 -7.38
C PHE A 115 -0.92 1.71 -5.93
N GLY A 116 -1.93 1.55 -5.09
CA GLY A 116 -1.82 1.94 -3.69
C GLY A 116 -3.06 1.61 -2.88
N VAL A 117 -2.91 1.79 -1.58
CA VAL A 117 -3.96 1.70 -0.56
C VAL A 117 -4.08 3.02 0.17
N ALA A 118 -5.27 3.31 0.67
CA ALA A 118 -5.57 4.47 1.49
C ALA A 118 -6.57 4.06 2.58
N ASP A 119 -6.25 4.30 3.85
CA ASP A 119 -7.13 4.01 4.99
C ASP A 119 -7.72 5.31 5.54
N GLY A 120 -9.05 5.42 5.43
CA GLY A 120 -9.82 6.56 5.86
C GLY A 120 -9.93 6.65 7.39
N VAL A 121 -9.44 7.75 7.95
CA VAL A 121 -9.34 7.92 9.42
C VAL A 121 -10.73 7.96 10.06
N GLY A 122 -11.03 6.94 10.88
CA GLY A 122 -12.34 6.76 11.52
C GLY A 122 -12.82 7.90 12.43
N GLY A 123 -11.92 8.75 12.92
CA GLY A 123 -12.27 9.88 13.80
C GLY A 123 -13.24 10.90 13.18
N TRP A 124 -13.38 10.91 11.86
CA TRP A 124 -14.33 11.77 11.15
C TRP A 124 -15.79 11.35 11.31
N VAL A 125 -16.06 10.09 11.69
CA VAL A 125 -17.41 9.57 11.91
C VAL A 125 -18.16 10.36 12.99
N ASP A 126 -17.47 10.75 14.07
CA ASP A 126 -18.03 11.55 15.16
C ASP A 126 -18.47 12.95 14.72
N SER A 127 -17.95 13.43 13.59
CA SER A 127 -18.32 14.70 12.97
C SER A 127 -19.39 14.56 11.87
N GLY A 128 -19.95 13.35 11.70
CA GLY A 128 -20.94 13.05 10.67
C GLY A 128 -20.37 13.05 9.25
N VAL A 129 -19.07 12.77 9.12
CA VAL A 129 -18.35 12.67 7.86
C VAL A 129 -17.98 11.21 7.64
N ASP A 130 -18.32 10.66 6.48
CA ASP A 130 -17.94 9.30 6.11
C ASP A 130 -16.45 9.27 5.70
N PRO A 131 -15.56 8.59 6.45
CA PRO A 131 -14.14 8.52 6.11
C PRO A 131 -13.90 7.88 4.73
N ALA A 132 -14.81 7.01 4.27
CA ALA A 132 -14.75 6.39 2.96
C ALA A 132 -14.89 7.42 1.82
N ASP A 133 -15.49 8.58 2.06
CA ASP A 133 -15.56 9.64 1.04
C ASP A 133 -14.16 10.12 0.66
N PHE A 134 -13.30 10.35 1.66
CA PHE A 134 -11.94 10.82 1.42
C PHE A 134 -11.05 9.73 0.82
N SER A 135 -10.99 8.54 1.43
CA SER A 135 -10.07 7.48 0.96
C SER A 135 -10.41 7.01 -0.46
N HIS A 136 -11.69 6.77 -0.77
CA HIS A 136 -12.10 6.34 -2.12
C HIS A 136 -11.95 7.47 -3.14
N GLY A 137 -12.35 8.70 -2.81
CA GLY A 137 -12.17 9.84 -3.69
C GLY A 137 -10.69 10.06 -4.03
N PHE A 138 -9.82 9.91 -3.02
CA PHE A 138 -8.38 10.09 -3.17
C PHE A 138 -7.78 9.03 -4.11
N CYS A 139 -8.16 7.77 -3.91
CA CYS A 139 -7.81 6.67 -4.81
C CYS A 139 -8.30 6.89 -6.25
N ASP A 140 -9.54 7.34 -6.45
CA ASP A 140 -10.09 7.61 -7.78
C ASP A 140 -9.32 8.77 -8.48
N TYR A 141 -8.97 9.83 -7.76
CA TYR A 141 -8.17 10.94 -8.30
C TYR A 141 -6.73 10.53 -8.63
N MET A 142 -6.09 9.70 -7.80
CA MET A 142 -4.77 9.13 -8.12
C MET A 142 -4.85 8.24 -9.37
N ALA A 143 -5.85 7.37 -9.47
CA ALA A 143 -6.03 6.52 -10.65
C ALA A 143 -6.15 7.35 -11.94
N LEU A 144 -6.95 8.42 -11.90
CA LEU A 144 -7.13 9.34 -13.02
C LEU A 144 -5.83 10.08 -13.36
N ALA A 145 -5.17 10.66 -12.36
CA ALA A 145 -3.93 11.43 -12.57
C ALA A 145 -2.79 10.57 -13.14
N ALA A 146 -2.73 9.28 -12.76
CA ALA A 146 -1.80 8.32 -13.35
C ALA A 146 -2.17 8.01 -14.80
N HIS A 147 -3.46 7.78 -15.09
CA HIS A 147 -3.94 7.44 -16.42
C HIS A 147 -3.70 8.55 -17.45
N GLU A 148 -3.94 9.79 -17.06
CA GLU A 148 -3.82 10.98 -17.91
C GLU A 148 -2.39 11.53 -17.97
N HIS A 149 -1.43 10.91 -17.27
CA HIS A 149 -0.06 11.41 -17.23
C HIS A 149 0.61 11.33 -18.61
N GLN A 150 1.02 12.47 -19.13
CA GLN A 150 1.78 12.57 -20.38
C GLN A 150 3.25 12.29 -20.11
N THR A 151 3.77 11.23 -20.72
CA THR A 151 5.15 10.75 -20.53
C THR A 151 6.17 11.50 -21.40
N SER A 152 5.70 12.31 -22.35
CA SER A 152 6.52 13.07 -23.30
C SER A 152 7.01 14.43 -22.78
N SER A 153 6.60 14.83 -21.57
CA SER A 153 6.80 16.18 -21.04
C SER A 153 7.28 16.17 -19.58
N GLY A 154 8.56 15.85 -19.37
CA GLY A 154 9.25 16.06 -18.10
C GLY A 154 9.86 14.82 -17.46
N PRO A 155 10.29 14.91 -16.19
CA PRO A 155 10.80 13.76 -15.45
C PRO A 155 9.69 12.71 -15.24
N PRO A 156 10.05 11.42 -15.04
CA PRO A 156 9.08 10.37 -14.73
C PRO A 156 8.22 10.74 -13.53
N LEU A 157 6.94 10.39 -13.59
CA LEU A 157 6.02 10.54 -12.46
C LEU A 157 6.52 9.70 -11.28
N THR A 158 6.67 10.34 -10.12
CA THR A 158 6.99 9.67 -8.85
C THR A 158 5.73 9.39 -8.03
N ALA A 159 5.78 8.41 -7.14
CA ALA A 159 4.69 8.03 -6.24
C ALA A 159 4.26 9.22 -5.36
N ARG A 160 5.22 10.00 -4.85
CA ARG A 160 4.92 11.22 -4.08
C ARG A 160 4.23 12.29 -4.91
N GLN A 161 4.63 12.48 -6.18
CA GLN A 161 3.94 13.42 -7.07
C GLN A 161 2.52 12.95 -7.39
N LEU A 162 2.32 11.64 -7.55
CA LEU A 162 0.99 11.07 -7.74
C LEU A 162 0.10 11.28 -6.51
N MET A 163 0.64 11.01 -5.31
CA MET A 163 -0.01 11.30 -4.03
C MET A 163 -0.37 12.79 -3.92
N GLN A 164 0.54 13.69 -4.29
CA GLN A 164 0.30 15.14 -4.31
C GLN A 164 -0.85 15.53 -5.25
N LYS A 165 -0.86 15.02 -6.49
CA LYS A 165 -1.93 15.29 -7.46
C LYS A 165 -3.29 14.80 -6.97
N GLY A 166 -3.35 13.59 -6.41
CA GLY A 166 -4.59 13.06 -5.85
C GLY A 166 -5.08 13.89 -4.66
N TYR A 167 -4.17 14.34 -3.79
CA TYR A 167 -4.49 15.12 -2.61
C TYR A 167 -4.99 16.52 -2.97
N GLU A 168 -4.33 17.19 -3.91
CA GLU A 168 -4.79 18.47 -4.45
C GLU A 168 -6.16 18.35 -5.11
N ALA A 169 -6.38 17.29 -5.89
CA ALA A 169 -7.65 17.09 -6.58
C ALA A 169 -8.81 16.87 -5.58
N ILE A 170 -8.61 16.03 -4.56
CA ILE A 170 -9.66 15.80 -3.56
C ILE A 170 -9.90 17.02 -2.67
N CYS A 171 -8.87 17.81 -2.36
CA CYS A 171 -9.05 19.06 -1.62
C CYS A 171 -9.83 20.13 -2.40
N ASN A 172 -9.82 20.05 -3.73
CA ASN A 172 -10.59 20.93 -4.61
C ASN A 172 -11.98 20.36 -4.96
N ASP A 173 -12.32 19.15 -4.49
CA ASP A 173 -13.64 18.56 -4.69
C ASP A 173 -14.64 19.13 -3.67
N ASN A 174 -15.50 20.03 -4.16
CA ASN A 174 -16.53 20.67 -3.34
C ASN A 174 -17.66 19.73 -2.88
N SER A 175 -17.69 18.47 -3.37
CA SER A 175 -18.64 17.47 -2.88
C SER A 175 -18.22 16.87 -1.54
N LEU A 176 -16.93 16.92 -1.19
CA LEU A 176 -16.43 16.49 0.11
C LEU A 176 -16.41 17.66 1.11
N ARG A 177 -16.92 17.40 2.31
CA ARG A 177 -16.95 18.41 3.38
C ARG A 177 -15.67 18.41 4.20
N ALA A 178 -15.18 17.23 4.54
CA ALA A 178 -13.97 17.00 5.32
C ALA A 178 -13.54 15.54 5.14
N GLY A 179 -12.41 15.18 5.74
CA GLY A 179 -11.96 13.80 5.82
C GLY A 179 -10.45 13.72 5.92
N GLY A 180 -9.93 12.52 6.08
CA GLY A 180 -8.50 12.28 6.11
C GLY A 180 -8.18 10.82 5.93
N SER A 181 -6.96 10.53 5.53
CA SER A 181 -6.53 9.18 5.21
C SER A 181 -5.01 9.03 5.32
N THR A 182 -4.56 7.84 5.69
CA THR A 182 -3.19 7.38 5.40
C THR A 182 -3.09 7.00 3.91
N ALA A 183 -1.89 6.81 3.39
CA ALA A 183 -1.70 6.25 2.04
C ALA A 183 -0.33 5.64 1.81
N CYS A 184 -0.31 4.46 1.20
CA CYS A 184 0.89 3.86 0.61
C CYS A 184 0.70 3.79 -0.91
N VAL A 185 1.58 4.44 -1.66
CA VAL A 185 1.50 4.56 -3.12
C VAL A 185 2.77 4.03 -3.75
N ALA A 186 2.64 3.23 -4.80
CA ALA A 186 3.75 2.69 -5.58
C ALA A 186 3.58 2.99 -7.08
N ILE A 187 4.71 3.23 -7.75
CA ILE A 187 4.83 3.25 -9.21
C ILE A 187 5.88 2.22 -9.60
N ALA A 188 5.46 1.18 -10.31
CA ALA A 188 6.35 0.17 -10.87
C ALA A 188 6.59 0.47 -12.36
N GLY A 189 7.82 0.86 -12.69
CA GLY A 189 8.25 1.24 -14.03
C GLY A 189 8.51 0.05 -14.95
N ALA A 190 8.29 0.19 -16.25
CA ALA A 190 8.56 -0.90 -17.21
C ALA A 190 10.05 -1.34 -17.25
N ASP A 191 10.95 -0.53 -16.70
CA ASP A 191 12.38 -0.76 -16.54
C ASP A 191 12.75 -1.52 -15.25
N GLY A 192 11.76 -1.85 -14.41
CA GLY A 192 11.96 -2.56 -13.14
C GLY A 192 12.29 -1.64 -11.96
N ASN A 193 12.21 -0.32 -12.12
CA ASN A 193 12.32 0.60 -11.00
C ASN A 193 10.97 0.70 -10.26
N LEU A 194 11.00 0.50 -8.95
CA LEU A 194 9.87 0.73 -8.05
C LEU A 194 10.10 2.02 -7.27
N ASP A 195 9.18 2.97 -7.36
CA ASP A 195 9.14 4.18 -6.54
C ASP A 195 7.96 4.06 -5.56
N VAL A 196 8.20 4.22 -4.26
CA VAL A 196 7.17 4.09 -3.21
C VAL A 196 7.14 5.36 -2.37
N ALA A 197 5.94 5.86 -2.09
CA ALA A 197 5.69 6.92 -1.11
C ALA A 197 4.69 6.42 -0.06
N ASN A 198 5.11 6.37 1.20
CA ASN A 198 4.27 5.96 2.33
C ASN A 198 4.00 7.15 3.26
N LEU A 199 2.73 7.39 3.56
CA LEU A 199 2.27 8.36 4.56
C LEU A 199 1.34 7.66 5.57
N GLY A 200 1.78 7.56 6.82
CA GLY A 200 1.03 6.91 7.90
C GLY A 200 1.48 5.48 8.19
N ASP A 201 0.56 4.65 8.66
CA ASP A 201 0.77 3.25 9.09
C ASP A 201 0.17 2.20 8.16
N SER A 202 -0.41 2.61 7.03
CA SER A 202 -0.35 1.80 5.80
C SER A 202 1.11 1.47 5.47
N GLY A 203 1.34 0.44 4.66
CA GLY A 203 2.71 0.05 4.36
C GLY A 203 2.91 -0.81 3.13
N PHE A 204 4.19 -1.05 2.86
CA PHE A 204 4.72 -1.76 1.71
C PHE A 204 5.64 -2.90 2.15
N LEU A 205 5.60 -4.03 1.45
CA LEU A 205 6.55 -5.13 1.57
C LEU A 205 6.96 -5.63 0.17
N GLN A 206 8.24 -5.95 0.01
CA GLN A 206 8.76 -6.70 -1.13
C GLN A 206 9.21 -8.08 -0.67
N LEU A 207 8.61 -9.12 -1.23
CA LEU A 207 9.01 -10.50 -0.99
C LEU A 207 9.80 -11.02 -2.19
N ARG A 208 10.93 -11.68 -1.91
CA ARG A 208 11.82 -12.24 -2.94
C ARG A 208 12.46 -13.51 -2.41
N LEU A 209 12.36 -14.60 -3.18
CA LEU A 209 13.03 -15.89 -2.92
C LEU A 209 12.91 -16.36 -1.45
N ASN A 210 11.68 -16.45 -0.96
CA ASN A 210 11.35 -16.84 0.42
C ASN A 210 11.97 -15.94 1.51
N GLY A 211 12.11 -14.64 1.24
CA GLY A 211 12.54 -13.63 2.20
C GLY A 211 11.75 -12.33 2.08
N VAL A 212 11.62 -11.61 3.20
CA VAL A 212 11.19 -10.20 3.21
C VAL A 212 12.39 -9.36 2.82
N HIS A 213 12.41 -8.87 1.58
CA HIS A 213 13.57 -8.15 1.03
C HIS A 213 13.66 -6.71 1.57
N THR A 214 12.52 -6.03 1.62
CA THR A 214 12.38 -4.69 2.18
C THR A 214 10.92 -4.49 2.60
N TYR A 215 10.69 -3.57 3.52
CA TYR A 215 9.36 -3.16 3.97
C TYR A 215 9.42 -1.71 4.49
N SER A 216 8.28 -1.03 4.53
CA SER A 216 8.18 0.33 5.08
C SER A 216 8.03 0.32 6.61
N GLU A 217 8.62 1.31 7.27
CA GLU A 217 8.34 1.58 8.69
C GLU A 217 7.08 2.48 8.82
N PRO A 218 6.21 2.25 9.81
CA PRO A 218 5.01 3.06 10.02
C PRO A 218 5.36 4.47 10.50
N GLN A 219 4.66 5.48 9.98
CA GLN A 219 4.81 6.88 10.38
C GLN A 219 3.69 7.29 11.32
N THR A 220 4.03 7.60 12.57
CA THR A 220 3.05 7.95 13.61
C THR A 220 3.49 9.17 14.42
N HIS A 221 2.52 10.00 14.81
CA HIS A 221 2.73 11.10 15.77
C HIS A 221 2.76 10.59 17.21
N ALA A 222 1.99 9.53 17.48
CA ALA A 222 1.91 8.80 18.73
C ALA A 222 1.37 7.39 18.46
N PHE A 223 1.35 6.52 19.47
CA PHE A 223 0.75 5.19 19.36
C PHE A 223 -0.66 5.26 18.74
N ASN A 224 -0.89 4.47 17.68
CA ASN A 224 -2.17 4.40 16.96
C ASN A 224 -2.70 5.78 16.51
N THR A 225 -1.78 6.70 16.19
CA THR A 225 -2.07 8.04 15.68
C THR A 225 -1.18 8.28 14.45
N PRO A 226 -1.55 7.76 13.27
CA PRO A 226 -0.73 7.85 12.09
C PRO A 226 -0.62 9.27 11.55
N PHE A 227 0.44 9.48 10.76
CA PHE A 227 0.49 10.60 9.83
C PHE A 227 -0.69 10.46 8.86
N GLN A 228 -1.37 11.57 8.58
CA GLN A 228 -2.57 11.56 7.76
C GLN A 228 -2.70 12.82 6.91
N LEU A 229 -3.09 12.64 5.66
CA LEU A 229 -3.62 13.71 4.83
C LEU A 229 -4.99 14.12 5.35
N SER A 230 -5.36 15.39 5.25
CA SER A 230 -6.65 15.85 5.77
C SER A 230 -7.23 17.03 5.01
N LEU A 231 -8.49 16.89 4.59
CA LEU A 231 -9.35 17.99 4.19
C LEU A 231 -10.06 18.53 5.44
N VAL A 232 -9.57 19.66 5.98
CA VAL A 232 -10.15 20.31 7.15
C VAL A 232 -10.95 21.53 6.72
N PRO A 233 -12.27 21.62 7.01
CA PRO A 233 -13.07 22.79 6.69
C PRO A 233 -12.49 24.06 7.32
N PRO A 234 -12.52 25.22 6.64
CA PRO A 234 -12.01 26.48 7.19
C PRO A 234 -12.60 26.85 8.55
N SER A 235 -13.89 26.56 8.78
CA SER A 235 -14.56 26.81 10.06
C SER A 235 -14.02 25.92 11.19
N VAL A 236 -13.66 24.67 10.89
CA VAL A 236 -13.05 23.74 11.85
C VAL A 236 -11.61 24.16 12.15
N ALA A 237 -10.84 24.48 11.12
CA ALA A 237 -9.48 25.00 11.26
C ALA A 237 -9.45 26.28 12.12
N ALA A 238 -10.37 27.22 11.88
CA ALA A 238 -10.48 28.45 12.67
C ALA A 238 -10.84 28.17 14.14
N ARG A 239 -11.73 27.21 14.41
CA ARG A 239 -12.07 26.80 15.78
C ARG A 239 -10.86 26.17 16.48
N MET A 240 -10.12 25.28 15.82
CA MET A 240 -8.91 24.67 16.39
C MET A 240 -7.83 25.72 16.69
N ALA A 241 -7.63 26.68 15.79
CA ALA A 241 -6.71 27.80 16.00
C ALA A 241 -7.12 28.69 17.18
N ALA A 242 -8.42 28.91 17.39
CA ALA A 242 -8.94 29.78 18.45
C ALA A 242 -8.99 29.12 19.84
N PHE A 243 -9.29 27.82 19.91
CA PHE A 243 -9.53 27.11 21.18
C PHE A 243 -8.44 26.10 21.56
N GLY A 244 -7.41 25.95 20.71
CA GLY A 244 -6.36 24.96 20.87
C GLY A 244 -6.78 23.57 20.37
N GLY A 245 -5.85 22.89 19.72
CA GLY A 245 -6.01 21.55 19.17
C GLY A 245 -4.85 21.24 18.23
N ALA A 246 -4.31 20.02 18.27
CA ALA A 246 -3.31 19.60 17.29
C ALA A 246 -4.04 19.29 15.99
N GLN A 247 -3.73 20.05 14.93
CA GLN A 247 -4.17 19.71 13.60
C GLN A 247 -3.23 18.62 13.07
N LEU A 248 -3.71 17.37 13.03
CA LEU A 248 -3.05 16.30 12.29
C LEU A 248 -3.39 16.53 10.81
N SER A 249 -2.53 17.27 10.13
CA SER A 249 -2.67 17.54 8.70
C SER A 249 -1.29 17.52 8.08
N ASP A 250 -0.79 16.30 7.93
CA ASP A 250 0.41 16.02 7.19
C ASP A 250 0.17 16.23 5.70
N LEU A 251 1.25 16.40 4.95
CA LEU A 251 1.20 16.69 3.54
C LEU A 251 1.98 15.63 2.76
N PRO A 252 1.75 15.49 1.44
CA PRO A 252 2.45 14.51 0.63
C PRO A 252 3.98 14.67 0.67
N ARG A 253 4.50 15.87 0.98
CA ARG A 253 5.93 16.10 1.19
C ARG A 253 6.52 15.42 2.44
N ASP A 254 5.67 15.05 3.39
CA ASP A 254 6.04 14.41 4.67
C ASP A 254 6.06 12.88 4.55
N ALA A 255 5.62 12.33 3.40
CA ALA A 255 5.69 10.92 3.09
C ALA A 255 7.14 10.44 3.01
N ASP A 256 7.41 9.24 3.55
CA ASP A 256 8.68 8.55 3.35
C ASP A 256 8.74 8.00 1.92
N VAL A 257 9.85 8.25 1.22
CA VAL A 257 10.02 7.90 -0.19
C VAL A 257 11.20 6.98 -0.36
N THR A 258 10.96 5.81 -0.95
CA THR A 258 11.99 4.80 -1.20
C THR A 258 11.95 4.31 -2.65
N GLN A 259 13.11 3.88 -3.15
CA GLN A 259 13.26 3.35 -4.50
C GLN A 259 13.95 1.99 -4.46
N HIS A 260 13.43 1.03 -5.23
CA HIS A 260 13.89 -0.36 -5.23
C HIS A 260 14.01 -0.90 -6.66
N ALA A 261 14.96 -1.81 -6.87
CA ALA A 261 15.09 -2.53 -8.13
C ALA A 261 14.33 -3.87 -8.05
N LEU A 262 13.42 -4.07 -9.00
CA LEU A 262 12.58 -5.25 -9.11
C LEU A 262 13.26 -6.37 -9.91
N ARG A 263 12.79 -7.61 -9.68
CA ARG A 263 13.21 -8.81 -10.39
C ARG A 263 11.99 -9.67 -10.73
N HIS A 264 12.16 -10.52 -11.74
CA HIS A 264 11.20 -11.56 -12.06
C HIS A 264 10.81 -12.37 -10.81
N GLY A 265 9.52 -12.52 -10.55
CA GLY A 265 8.98 -13.27 -9.43
C GLY A 265 8.98 -12.55 -8.09
N ASP A 266 9.35 -11.27 -8.04
CA ASP A 266 9.10 -10.45 -6.86
C ASP A 266 7.60 -10.30 -6.61
N ILE A 267 7.23 -10.29 -5.33
CA ILE A 267 5.86 -10.04 -4.88
C ILE A 267 5.85 -8.73 -4.09
N LEU A 268 5.07 -7.77 -4.57
CA LEU A 268 4.86 -6.49 -3.91
C LEU A 268 3.54 -6.54 -3.18
N VAL A 269 3.54 -6.13 -1.90
CA VAL A 269 2.35 -6.09 -1.05
C VAL A 269 2.23 -4.69 -0.50
N LEU A 270 1.12 -4.00 -0.80
CA LEU A 270 0.74 -2.76 -0.13
C LEU A 270 -0.50 -3.07 0.70
N ALA A 271 -0.51 -2.69 1.97
CA ALA A 271 -1.58 -3.06 2.89
C ALA A 271 -1.89 -1.93 3.86
N THR A 272 -3.16 -1.86 4.28
CA THR A 272 -3.59 -1.00 5.38
C THR A 272 -3.21 -1.61 6.72
N ASP A 273 -3.34 -0.84 7.79
CA ASP A 273 -3.02 -1.28 9.15
C ASP A 273 -3.87 -2.50 9.56
N GLY A 274 -5.10 -2.66 9.05
CA GLY A 274 -5.92 -3.85 9.27
C GLY A 274 -5.25 -5.18 8.92
N VAL A 275 -4.29 -5.17 7.98
CA VAL A 275 -3.38 -6.32 7.75
C VAL A 275 -2.18 -6.26 8.69
N LEU A 276 -1.47 -5.12 8.74
CA LEU A 276 -0.15 -4.99 9.37
C LEU A 276 -0.20 -5.04 10.91
N ASP A 277 -1.33 -4.70 11.51
CA ASP A 277 -1.60 -4.82 12.95
C ASP A 277 -1.95 -6.25 13.37
N ASN A 278 -2.33 -7.09 12.41
CA ASN A 278 -2.83 -8.45 12.65
C ASN A 278 -1.90 -9.55 12.15
N LEU A 279 -1.00 -9.26 11.22
CA LEU A 279 -0.02 -10.21 10.68
C LEU A 279 1.40 -9.66 10.77
N PHE A 280 2.34 -10.44 11.29
CA PHE A 280 3.75 -10.08 11.17
C PHE A 280 4.21 -10.23 9.72
N ASN A 281 5.26 -9.50 9.30
CA ASN A 281 5.86 -9.64 7.97
C ASN A 281 6.24 -11.11 7.65
N GLN A 282 6.64 -11.88 8.67
CA GLN A 282 6.95 -13.30 8.54
C GLN A 282 5.71 -14.18 8.30
N ASP A 283 4.53 -13.78 8.79
CA ASP A 283 3.29 -14.48 8.51
C ASP A 283 2.83 -14.22 7.08
N ILE A 284 2.93 -12.97 6.61
CA ILE A 284 2.68 -12.59 5.21
C ILE A 284 3.60 -13.38 4.28
N LEU A 285 4.91 -13.44 4.59
CA LEU A 285 5.87 -14.25 3.82
C LEU A 285 5.48 -15.73 3.80
N ARG A 286 5.09 -16.31 4.95
CA ARG A 286 4.72 -17.73 5.04
C ARG A 286 3.47 -18.04 4.20
N ILE A 287 2.48 -17.15 4.23
CA ILE A 287 1.26 -17.25 3.42
C ILE A 287 1.64 -17.19 1.93
N ALA A 288 2.39 -16.17 1.53
CA ALA A 288 2.82 -16.01 0.14
C ALA A 288 3.63 -17.21 -0.36
N SER A 289 4.58 -17.70 0.45
CA SER A 289 5.43 -18.84 0.11
C SER A 289 4.60 -20.11 -0.10
N ARG A 290 3.59 -20.37 0.74
CA ARG A 290 2.66 -21.49 0.55
C ARG A 290 1.94 -21.39 -0.78
N VAL A 291 1.38 -20.21 -1.09
CA VAL A 291 0.67 -19.98 -2.36
C VAL A 291 1.61 -20.20 -3.54
N LEU A 292 2.77 -19.54 -3.55
CA LEU A 292 3.75 -19.59 -4.64
C LEU A 292 4.27 -21.01 -4.91
N VAL A 293 4.53 -21.80 -3.87
CA VAL A 293 4.94 -23.20 -4.03
C VAL A 293 3.78 -24.05 -4.53
N SER A 294 2.58 -23.88 -3.98
CA SER A 294 1.41 -24.69 -4.35
C SER A 294 0.92 -24.46 -5.79
N THR A 295 1.13 -23.25 -6.32
CA THR A 295 0.78 -22.89 -7.70
C THR A 295 1.89 -23.20 -8.70
N GLY A 296 3.07 -23.61 -8.22
CA GLY A 296 4.25 -23.83 -9.06
C GLY A 296 4.98 -22.56 -9.48
N ALA A 297 4.59 -21.37 -8.98
CA ALA A 297 5.30 -20.12 -9.23
C ALA A 297 6.71 -20.14 -8.61
N TRP A 298 6.87 -20.82 -7.47
CA TRP A 298 8.18 -21.16 -6.88
C TRP A 298 8.39 -22.66 -6.91
N VAL A 299 9.60 -23.06 -7.30
CA VAL A 299 10.05 -24.44 -7.37
C VAL A 299 11.10 -24.67 -6.29
N MET A 300 10.93 -25.73 -5.49
CA MET A 300 11.93 -26.14 -4.51
C MET A 300 13.18 -26.64 -5.23
N THR A 301 14.35 -26.19 -4.77
CA THR A 301 15.64 -26.64 -5.30
C THR A 301 16.16 -27.83 -4.50
N ASP A 302 17.05 -28.63 -5.09
CA ASP A 302 17.69 -29.77 -4.40
C ASP A 302 18.48 -29.34 -3.16
N ALA A 303 18.92 -28.08 -3.11
CA ALA A 303 19.60 -27.47 -1.96
C ALA A 303 18.64 -27.02 -0.84
N GLY A 304 17.34 -27.29 -0.95
CA GLY A 304 16.31 -26.89 0.03
C GLY A 304 15.91 -25.41 -0.04
N GLY A 305 16.31 -24.70 -1.11
CA GLY A 305 15.90 -23.32 -1.37
C GLY A 305 14.69 -23.23 -2.29
N VAL A 306 14.36 -22.01 -2.71
CA VAL A 306 13.35 -21.76 -3.75
C VAL A 306 13.98 -21.04 -4.93
N ARG A 307 13.50 -21.34 -6.14
CA ARG A 307 13.71 -20.53 -7.34
C ARG A 307 12.35 -20.15 -7.94
N VAL A 308 12.32 -19.07 -8.71
CA VAL A 308 11.14 -18.70 -9.50
C VAL A 308 11.00 -19.67 -10.69
N ALA A 309 9.77 -19.99 -11.07
CA ALA A 309 9.49 -20.71 -12.32
C ALA A 309 9.96 -19.90 -13.53
N ASP A 310 10.26 -20.59 -14.63
CA ASP A 310 10.84 -19.96 -15.81
C ASP A 310 9.83 -19.06 -16.55
N SER A 311 8.53 -19.31 -16.35
CA SER A 311 7.41 -18.55 -16.89
C SER A 311 6.31 -18.44 -15.84
N LEU A 312 5.83 -17.22 -15.61
CA LEU A 312 4.72 -16.94 -14.69
C LEU A 312 3.41 -16.64 -15.44
N GLU A 313 3.49 -16.39 -16.75
CA GLU A 313 2.37 -16.01 -17.62
C GLU A 313 1.11 -16.89 -17.41
N PRO A 314 1.20 -18.24 -17.38
CA PRO A 314 0.01 -19.08 -17.21
C PRO A 314 -0.69 -18.92 -15.85
N LEU A 315 0.01 -18.37 -14.85
CA LEU A 315 -0.49 -18.21 -13.49
C LEU A 315 -1.07 -16.81 -13.26
N VAL A 316 -0.64 -15.82 -14.03
CA VAL A 316 -0.99 -14.41 -13.81
C VAL A 316 -2.04 -13.87 -14.78
N GLU A 317 -2.24 -14.54 -15.92
CA GLU A 317 -3.28 -14.23 -16.89
C GLU A 317 -4.62 -14.88 -16.53
N PHE A 318 -5.73 -14.25 -16.93
CA PHE A 318 -7.04 -14.88 -16.80
C PHE A 318 -7.16 -16.01 -17.81
N PRO A 319 -7.64 -17.20 -17.42
CA PRO A 319 -7.96 -18.24 -18.38
C PRO A 319 -8.96 -17.67 -19.41
N GLU A 320 -8.67 -17.81 -20.71
CA GLU A 320 -9.68 -17.57 -21.73
C GLU A 320 -10.93 -18.38 -21.37
N ALA A 321 -12.10 -17.75 -21.50
CA ALA A 321 -13.38 -18.20 -20.98
C ALA A 321 -13.69 -19.66 -21.37
N SER A 322 -13.18 -20.59 -20.56
CA SER A 322 -13.46 -22.01 -20.62
C SER A 322 -14.44 -22.30 -19.49
N GLU A 323 -15.49 -23.00 -19.86
CA GLU A 323 -16.75 -23.09 -19.14
C GLU A 323 -16.58 -23.51 -17.66
N GLY A 324 -17.07 -22.69 -16.74
CA GLY A 324 -17.59 -23.15 -15.45
C GLY A 324 -16.69 -23.06 -14.20
N LYS A 325 -15.38 -22.82 -14.30
CA LYS A 325 -14.53 -22.55 -13.13
C LYS A 325 -13.58 -21.38 -13.40
N ARG A 326 -13.86 -20.21 -12.82
CA ARG A 326 -12.86 -19.13 -12.74
C ARG A 326 -11.70 -19.62 -11.87
N THR A 327 -10.62 -20.04 -12.50
CA THR A 327 -9.35 -20.26 -11.80
C THR A 327 -8.82 -18.91 -11.33
N ALA A 328 -8.53 -18.78 -10.03
CA ALA A 328 -7.95 -17.56 -9.47
C ALA A 328 -6.54 -17.35 -10.03
N THR A 329 -6.22 -16.13 -10.44
CA THR A 329 -4.84 -15.76 -10.84
C THR A 329 -3.94 -15.70 -9.61
N LEU A 330 -2.63 -15.86 -9.79
CA LEU A 330 -1.63 -15.90 -8.71
C LEU A 330 -1.73 -14.71 -7.76
N GLN A 331 -1.77 -13.49 -8.31
CA GLN A 331 -1.93 -12.25 -7.56
C GLN A 331 -3.22 -12.20 -6.74
N SER A 332 -4.32 -12.76 -7.29
CA SER A 332 -5.60 -12.79 -6.59
C SER A 332 -5.62 -13.83 -5.47
N ALA A 333 -4.99 -14.98 -5.67
CA ALA A 333 -4.82 -15.99 -4.63
C ALA A 333 -3.96 -15.47 -3.47
N LEU A 334 -2.86 -14.77 -3.79
CA LEU A 334 -2.00 -14.12 -2.79
C LEU A 334 -2.77 -13.09 -1.96
N ALA A 335 -3.46 -12.14 -2.61
CA ALA A 335 -4.25 -11.13 -1.91
C ALA A 335 -5.35 -11.76 -1.04
N THR A 336 -6.06 -12.75 -1.58
CA THR A 336 -7.13 -13.48 -0.88
C THR A 336 -6.65 -14.19 0.37
N GLU A 337 -5.53 -14.90 0.27
CA GLU A 337 -4.99 -15.66 1.41
C GLU A 337 -4.43 -14.75 2.50
N ILE A 338 -3.86 -13.60 2.14
CA ILE A 338 -3.41 -12.58 3.10
C ILE A 338 -4.62 -12.00 3.86
N VAL A 339 -5.67 -11.56 3.16
CA VAL A 339 -6.88 -11.00 3.81
C VAL A 339 -7.60 -12.06 4.64
N THR A 340 -7.67 -13.31 4.17
CA THR A 340 -8.23 -14.42 4.94
C THR A 340 -7.52 -14.58 6.28
N ALA A 341 -6.18 -14.55 6.27
CA ALA A 341 -5.40 -14.68 7.49
C ALA A 341 -5.56 -13.46 8.39
N ALA A 342 -5.49 -12.24 7.84
CA ALA A 342 -5.65 -11.00 8.58
C ALA A 342 -7.03 -10.92 9.25
N LYS A 343 -8.11 -11.23 8.52
CA LYS A 343 -9.48 -11.23 9.08
C LYS A 343 -9.67 -12.27 10.18
N ARG A 344 -9.03 -13.44 10.07
CA ARG A 344 -9.06 -14.46 11.12
C ARG A 344 -8.28 -14.01 12.36
N ALA A 345 -7.13 -13.36 12.17
CA ALA A 345 -6.32 -12.82 13.26
C ALA A 345 -7.01 -11.65 13.97
N SER A 346 -7.64 -10.73 13.23
CA SER A 346 -8.25 -9.51 13.75
C SER A 346 -9.37 -9.76 14.77
N VAL A 347 -10.13 -10.84 14.59
CA VAL A 347 -11.21 -11.24 15.51
C VAL A 347 -10.78 -12.27 16.56
N ASN A 348 -9.52 -12.73 16.51
CA ASN A 348 -9.03 -13.74 17.44
C ASN A 348 -8.58 -13.07 18.74
N THR A 349 -9.33 -13.28 19.82
CA THR A 349 -9.06 -12.71 21.15
C THR A 349 -7.96 -13.43 21.93
N LYS A 350 -7.38 -14.50 21.38
CA LYS A 350 -6.44 -15.39 22.07
C LYS A 350 -5.02 -15.36 21.50
N LEU A 351 -4.81 -14.69 20.37
CA LEU A 351 -3.53 -14.65 19.68
C LEU A 351 -3.08 -13.20 19.55
N ASP A 352 -2.03 -12.83 20.26
CA ASP A 352 -1.48 -11.47 20.22
C ASP A 352 -0.73 -11.24 18.91
N GLY A 353 -1.30 -10.37 18.08
CA GLY A 353 -0.70 -9.88 16.83
C GLY A 353 0.29 -8.74 17.05
N PRO A 354 0.83 -8.16 15.97
CA PRO A 354 1.68 -6.97 16.00
C PRO A 354 1.13 -5.84 16.88
N PHE A 355 -0.15 -5.48 16.72
CA PHE A 355 -0.76 -4.39 17.49
C PHE A 355 -0.76 -4.66 18.99
N ALA A 356 -1.16 -5.85 19.43
CA ALA A 356 -1.13 -6.23 20.83
C ALA A 356 0.27 -6.14 21.44
N LYS A 357 1.31 -6.51 20.68
CA LYS A 357 2.70 -6.35 21.14
C LYS A 357 3.10 -4.88 21.28
N GLU A 358 2.69 -4.03 20.35
CA GLU A 358 2.95 -2.59 20.46
C GLU A 358 2.16 -1.96 21.62
N VAL A 359 0.92 -2.38 21.90
CA VAL A 359 0.17 -1.95 23.10
C VAL A 359 0.97 -2.27 24.36
N HIS A 360 1.43 -3.51 24.53
CA HIS A 360 2.20 -3.92 25.71
C HIS A 360 3.53 -3.17 25.86
N LYS A 361 4.12 -2.74 24.75
CA LYS A 361 5.37 -1.97 24.74
C LYS A 361 5.17 -0.52 25.19
N TYR A 362 4.13 0.16 24.68
CA TYR A 362 3.86 1.56 25.03
C TYR A 362 3.07 1.71 26.33
N TYR A 363 2.18 0.76 26.62
CA TYR A 363 1.27 0.75 27.76
C TYR A 363 1.30 -0.61 28.47
N PRO A 364 2.40 -0.96 29.17
CA PRO A 364 2.56 -2.27 29.80
C PRO A 364 1.55 -2.58 30.91
N GLN A 365 0.77 -1.58 31.33
CA GLN A 365 -0.30 -1.72 32.33
C GLN A 365 -1.65 -2.06 31.69
N GLU A 366 -1.79 -1.88 30.37
CA GLU A 366 -3.00 -2.23 29.64
C GLU A 366 -3.02 -3.73 29.37
N ASN A 367 -4.15 -4.37 29.68
CA ASN A 367 -4.34 -5.80 29.52
C ASN A 367 -4.99 -6.12 28.17
N TRP A 368 -4.34 -5.73 27.08
CA TRP A 368 -4.84 -5.96 25.72
C TRP A 368 -4.39 -7.33 25.21
N HIS A 369 -5.33 -8.15 24.74
CA HIS A 369 -5.02 -9.42 24.08
C HIS A 369 -5.83 -9.63 22.81
N GLY A 370 -5.24 -10.35 21.86
CA GLY A 370 -5.83 -10.67 20.58
C GLY A 370 -5.55 -9.67 19.47
N GLY A 371 -6.26 -9.84 18.35
CA GLY A 371 -6.17 -8.97 17.18
C GLY A 371 -6.85 -7.61 17.35
N LYS A 372 -6.58 -6.71 16.40
CA LYS A 372 -7.26 -5.41 16.25
C LYS A 372 -8.31 -5.55 15.15
N VAL A 373 -9.58 -5.42 15.52
CA VAL A 373 -10.69 -5.41 14.55
C VAL A 373 -10.64 -4.11 13.75
N ASP A 374 -10.33 -4.22 12.46
CA ASP A 374 -10.31 -3.08 11.55
C ASP A 374 -10.77 -3.43 10.14
N ASP A 375 -10.97 -2.39 9.32
CA ASP A 375 -11.12 -2.54 7.89
C ASP A 375 -9.81 -3.11 7.33
N ILE A 376 -9.89 -4.00 6.35
CA ILE A 376 -8.71 -4.73 5.84
C ILE A 376 -8.63 -4.56 4.35
N CYS A 377 -7.51 -4.08 3.85
CA CYS A 377 -7.24 -3.98 2.42
C CYS A 377 -5.79 -4.35 2.10
N VAL A 378 -5.60 -5.11 1.02
CA VAL A 378 -4.28 -5.41 0.46
C VAL A 378 -4.30 -5.32 -1.06
N VAL A 379 -3.27 -4.71 -1.63
CA VAL A 379 -2.95 -4.75 -3.06
C VAL A 379 -1.69 -5.58 -3.25
N VAL A 380 -1.77 -6.61 -4.08
CA VAL A 380 -0.63 -7.48 -4.43
C VAL A 380 -0.29 -7.32 -5.89
N ALA A 381 0.99 -7.11 -6.20
CA ALA A 381 1.52 -7.14 -7.56
C ALA A 381 2.56 -8.26 -7.72
N VAL A 382 2.37 -9.10 -8.73
CA VAL A 382 3.38 -10.09 -9.17
C VAL A 382 4.19 -9.45 -10.29
N VAL A 383 5.51 -9.39 -10.10
CA VAL A 383 6.46 -8.87 -11.08
C VAL A 383 6.84 -9.97 -12.07
N ASN A 384 6.55 -9.75 -13.35
CA ASN A 384 6.94 -10.65 -14.43
C ASN A 384 7.95 -9.96 -15.35
N GLU A 385 8.93 -10.72 -15.85
CA GLU A 385 9.96 -10.20 -16.75
C GLU A 385 9.57 -10.63 -18.16
N THR A 386 9.25 -9.67 -19.00
CA THR A 386 8.87 -9.91 -20.39
C THR A 386 10.13 -10.02 -21.24
N THR A 387 10.34 -11.18 -21.86
CA THR A 387 11.36 -11.30 -22.91
C THR A 387 10.83 -10.60 -24.17
N PRO A 388 11.61 -9.74 -24.85
CA PRO A 388 11.19 -9.17 -26.13
C PRO A 388 10.86 -10.32 -27.10
N ALA A 389 9.62 -10.35 -27.61
CA ALA A 389 9.26 -11.32 -28.63
C ALA A 389 10.21 -11.16 -29.83
N VAL A 390 11.00 -12.20 -30.12
CA VAL A 390 11.81 -12.25 -31.34
C VAL A 390 10.81 -12.14 -32.49
N LYS A 391 10.78 -10.98 -33.16
CA LYS A 391 9.99 -10.80 -34.37
C LYS A 391 10.45 -11.89 -35.35
N SER A 392 9.63 -12.91 -35.54
CA SER A 392 9.78 -13.89 -36.61
C SER A 392 9.89 -13.10 -37.90
N LYS A 393 11.09 -13.06 -38.49
CA LYS A 393 11.28 -12.57 -39.85
C LYS A 393 10.55 -13.56 -40.76
N LEU A 394 9.33 -13.19 -41.15
CA LEU A 394 8.66 -13.75 -42.32
C LEU A 394 9.20 -13.07 -43.57
#